data_AF-A0A553ZSM9-F1
#
_entry.id   AF-A0A553ZSM9-F1
#
_cell.length_a   1.000
_cell.length_b   1.000
_cell.length_c   1.000
_cell.angle_alpha   90.00
_cell.angle_beta   90.00
_cell.angle_gamma   90.00
#
_symmetry.space_group_name_H-M   'P 1'
#
loop_
_entity.id
_entity.type
_entity.pdbx_description
1 polymer ?
#
loop_
_entity_poly.entity_id
_entity_poly.type
_entity_poly.pdbx_seq_one_letter_code
_entity_poly.pdbx_strand_id
1 'polypeptide(L)'
;MQNGWRDQQETLLTYLQSGNLHSLRTWIKERGQDYPAQTLTTHLFIPLRRRLQCQQPTLQALLAILDGVLINYIAICLASARKKQGKDA
;
A
#
# COMPACT_ATOMS: atom_id res chain seq x y z
N MET A 1 -5.15 -19.56 12.54
CA MET A 1 -5.72 -18.34 11.94
C MET A 1 -4.63 -17.45 11.31
N GLN A 2 -3.70 -18.00 10.51
CA GLN A 2 -2.57 -17.24 9.95
C GLN A 2 -2.72 -16.86 8.45
N ASN A 3 -3.82 -17.23 7.78
CA ASN A 3 -3.96 -17.08 6.32
C ASN A 3 -4.46 -15.71 5.82
N GLY A 4 -5.03 -14.85 6.69
CA GLY A 4 -5.68 -13.62 6.24
C GLY A 4 -4.72 -12.60 5.58
N TRP A 5 -3.50 -12.46 6.11
CA TRP A 5 -2.51 -11.54 5.55
C TRP A 5 -1.97 -12.00 4.20
N ARG A 6 -1.89 -13.33 3.98
CA ARG A 6 -1.42 -13.87 2.70
C ARG A 6 -2.43 -13.60 1.59
N ASP A 7 -3.71 -13.79 1.87
CA ASP A 7 -4.82 -13.45 0.96
C ASP A 7 -4.82 -11.95 0.61
N GLN A 8 -4.61 -11.08 1.61
CA GLN A 8 -4.48 -9.64 1.37
C GLN A 8 -3.25 -9.29 0.51
N GLN A 9 -2.12 -9.99 0.69
CA GLN A 9 -0.95 -9.80 -0.17
C GLN A 9 -1.24 -10.22 -1.61
N GLU A 10 -1.98 -11.31 -1.83
CA GLU A 10 -2.36 -11.76 -3.17
C GLU A 10 -3.35 -10.78 -3.82
N THR A 11 -4.34 -10.30 -3.07
CA THR A 11 -5.26 -9.25 -3.53
C THR A 11 -4.50 -7.99 -3.97
N LEU A 12 -3.54 -7.53 -3.16
CA LEU A 12 -2.71 -6.36 -3.50
C LEU A 12 -1.89 -6.61 -4.78
N LEU A 13 -1.34 -7.82 -4.92
CA LEU A 13 -0.57 -8.22 -6.09
C LEU A 13 -1.43 -8.26 -7.35
N THR A 14 -2.67 -8.76 -7.26
CA THR A 14 -3.62 -8.76 -8.39
C THR A 14 -3.90 -7.35 -8.89
N TYR A 15 -4.11 -6.38 -7.99
CA TYR A 15 -4.31 -4.99 -8.39
C TYR A 15 -3.08 -4.37 -9.05
N LEU A 16 -1.88 -4.69 -8.55
CA LEU A 16 -0.62 -4.25 -9.16
C LEU A 16 -0.45 -4.83 -10.57
N GLN A 17 -0.71 -6.13 -10.75
CA GLN A 17 -0.59 -6.83 -12.03
C GLN A 17 -1.66 -6.39 -13.04
N SER A 18 -2.87 -6.09 -12.58
CA SER A 18 -3.94 -5.60 -13.45
C SER A 18 -3.77 -4.13 -13.87
N GLY A 19 -2.78 -3.42 -13.31
CA GLY A 19 -2.57 -1.99 -13.55
C GLY A 19 -3.69 -1.10 -12.99
N ASN A 20 -4.58 -1.63 -12.15
CA ASN A 20 -5.71 -0.88 -11.61
C ASN A 20 -5.29 -0.10 -10.36
N LEU A 21 -4.53 0.98 -10.59
CA LEU A 21 -3.96 1.81 -9.53
C LEU A 21 -5.02 2.58 -8.75
N HIS A 22 -6.18 2.86 -9.36
CA HIS A 22 -7.28 3.53 -8.67
C HIS A 22 -7.86 2.62 -7.59
N SER A 23 -8.26 1.40 -7.96
CA SER A 23 -8.77 0.41 -6.99
C SER A 23 -7.72 0.05 -5.94
N LEU A 24 -6.44 -0.06 -6.34
CA LEU A 24 -5.33 -0.28 -5.40
C LEU A 24 -5.27 0.80 -4.31
N ARG A 25 -5.35 2.08 -4.70
CA ARG A 25 -5.31 3.21 -3.75
C ARG A 25 -6.50 3.21 -2.81
N THR A 26 -7.70 2.94 -3.33
CA THR A 26 -8.92 2.84 -2.52
C THR A 26 -8.78 1.70 -1.50
N TRP A 27 -8.35 0.53 -1.95
CA TRP A 27 -8.17 -0.63 -1.09
C TRP A 27 -7.12 -0.38 0.02
N ILE A 28 -5.97 0.25 -0.31
CA ILE A 28 -4.95 0.62 0.69
C ILE A 28 -5.53 1.59 1.73
N LYS A 29 -6.32 2.58 1.29
CA LYS A 29 -6.96 3.55 2.18
C LYS A 29 -7.91 2.86 3.15
N GLU A 30 -8.77 1.96 2.67
CA GLU A 30 -9.70 1.19 3.51
C GLU A 30 -8.96 0.36 4.55
N ARG A 31 -7.86 -0.31 4.17
CA ARG A 31 -7.02 -1.05 5.12
C ARG A 31 -6.34 -0.15 6.13
N GLY A 32 -5.96 1.06 5.74
CA GLY A 32 -5.43 2.09 6.64
C GLY A 32 -6.43 2.60 7.67
N GLN A 33 -7.73 2.38 7.48
CA GLN A 33 -8.77 2.66 8.47
C GLN A 33 -8.96 1.51 9.46
N ASP A 34 -8.80 0.27 8.99
CA ASP A 34 -9.00 -0.95 9.78
C ASP A 34 -7.77 -1.33 10.63
N TYR A 35 -6.57 -1.04 10.12
CA TYR A 35 -5.30 -1.38 10.76
C TYR A 35 -4.36 -0.18 10.90
N PRO A 36 -3.56 -0.12 11.99
CA PRO A 36 -2.54 0.89 12.12
C PRO A 36 -1.43 0.70 11.08
N ALA A 37 -0.77 1.81 10.72
CA ALA A 37 0.27 1.84 9.70
C ALA A 37 1.41 0.83 9.96
N GLN A 38 1.77 0.62 11.23
CA GLN A 38 2.80 -0.34 11.62
C GLN A 38 2.39 -1.79 11.29
N THR A 39 1.13 -2.17 11.56
CA THR A 39 0.61 -3.51 11.24
C THR A 39 0.62 -3.76 9.73
N LEU A 40 0.14 -2.80 8.94
CA LEU A 40 0.19 -2.89 7.48
C LEU A 40 1.63 -2.97 6.95
N THR A 41 2.54 -2.20 7.55
CA THR A 41 3.96 -2.24 7.18
C THR A 41 4.57 -3.61 7.42
N THR A 42 4.39 -4.16 8.63
CA THR A 42 5.01 -5.42 9.04
C THR A 42 4.39 -6.64 8.35
N HIS A 43 3.07 -6.69 8.18
CA HIS A 43 2.38 -7.89 7.71
C HIS A 43 1.98 -7.88 6.22
N LEU A 44 1.90 -6.70 5.60
CA LEU A 44 1.49 -6.54 4.20
C LEU A 44 2.63 -6.02 3.32
N PHE A 45 3.15 -4.82 3.61
CA PHE A 45 4.08 -4.15 2.69
C PHE A 45 5.48 -4.75 2.71
N ILE A 46 6.10 -4.97 3.88
CA ILE A 46 7.45 -5.56 3.96
C ILE A 46 7.50 -6.96 3.31
N PRO A 47 6.58 -7.89 3.64
CA PRO A 47 6.60 -9.22 3.03
C PRO A 47 6.38 -9.17 1.52
N LEU A 48 5.45 -8.34 1.03
CA LEU A 48 5.21 -8.22 -0.40
C LEU A 48 6.40 -7.60 -1.14
N ARG A 49 7.02 -6.54 -0.59
CA ARG A 49 8.24 -5.96 -1.17
C ARG A 49 9.35 -7.00 -1.29
N ARG A 50 9.60 -7.80 -0.24
CA ARG A 50 10.61 -8.88 -0.30
C ARG A 50 10.29 -9.90 -1.40
N ARG A 51 9.02 -10.25 -1.62
CA ARG A 51 8.61 -11.14 -2.71
C ARG A 51 8.84 -10.54 -4.10
N LEU A 52 8.63 -9.23 -4.25
CA LEU A 52 8.83 -8.52 -5.51
C LEU A 52 10.31 -8.18 -5.78
N GLN A 53 11.17 -8.21 -4.76
CA GLN A 53 12.60 -7.92 -4.86
C GLN A 53 13.45 -8.99 -5.61
N CYS A 54 12.82 -9.96 -6.27
CA CYS A 54 13.55 -10.92 -7.12
C CYS A 54 14.26 -10.24 -8.30
N GLN A 55 15.27 -10.92 -8.88
CA GLN A 55 16.06 -10.47 -10.03
C GLN A 55 15.29 -10.35 -11.36
N GLN A 56 13.96 -10.48 -11.35
CA GLN A 56 13.15 -10.34 -12.56
C GLN A 56 12.75 -8.87 -12.79
N PRO A 57 13.02 -8.30 -13.98
CA PRO A 57 12.76 -6.89 -14.26
C PRO A 57 11.27 -6.52 -14.13
N THR A 58 10.36 -7.43 -14.48
CA THR A 58 8.91 -7.22 -14.33
C THR A 58 8.49 -7.06 -12.86
N LEU A 59 9.07 -7.85 -11.95
CA LEU A 59 8.76 -7.77 -10.53
C LEU A 59 9.33 -6.48 -9.91
N GLN A 60 10.50 -6.04 -10.36
CA GLN A 60 11.07 -4.74 -10.00
C GLN A 60 10.17 -3.58 -10.47
N ALA A 61 9.62 -3.66 -11.68
CA ALA A 61 8.67 -2.65 -12.16
C ALA A 61 7.40 -2.59 -11.28
N LEU A 62 6.83 -3.74 -10.90
CA LEU A 62 5.70 -3.81 -9.98
C LEU A 62 6.03 -3.26 -8.59
N LEU A 63 7.25 -3.52 -8.10
CA LEU A 63 7.74 -2.96 -6.85
C LEU A 63 7.84 -1.42 -6.92
N ALA A 64 8.38 -0.89 -8.01
CA ALA A 64 8.48 0.56 -8.21
C ALA A 64 7.10 1.23 -8.28
N ILE A 65 6.13 0.58 -8.95
CA ILE A 65 4.73 1.04 -8.99
C ILE A 65 4.12 1.05 -7.59
N LEU A 66 4.29 -0.03 -6.83
CA LEU A 66 3.80 -0.12 -5.45
C LEU A 66 4.38 1.01 -4.58
N ASP A 67 5.68 1.27 -4.70
CA ASP A 67 6.35 2.31 -3.93
C ASP A 67 5.82 3.70 -4.28
N GLY A 68 5.65 4.00 -5.57
CA GLY A 68 5.05 5.26 -6.02
C GLY A 68 3.62 5.46 -5.51
N VAL A 69 2.81 4.40 -5.49
CA VAL A 69 1.45 4.45 -4.93
C VAL A 69 1.47 4.76 -3.43
N LEU A 70 2.38 4.13 -2.67
CA LEU A 70 2.50 4.34 -1.22
C LEU A 70 3.00 5.74 -0.89
N ILE A 71 4.01 6.24 -1.60
CA ILE A 71 4.52 7.61 -1.44
C ILE A 71 3.39 8.62 -1.68
N ASN A 72 2.65 8.46 -2.77
CA ASN A 72 1.52 9.34 -3.10
C ASN A 72 0.42 9.28 -2.02
N TYR A 73 0.12 8.09 -1.51
CA TYR A 73 -0.84 7.93 -0.41
C TYR A 73 -0.39 8.67 0.86
N ILE A 74 0.86 8.50 1.27
CA ILE A 74 1.44 9.17 2.45
C ILE A 74 1.41 10.69 2.26
N ALA A 75 1.78 11.19 1.08
CA ALA A 75 1.73 12.62 0.76
C ALA A 75 0.31 13.20 0.91
N ILE A 76 -0.71 12.48 0.44
CA ILE A 76 -2.11 12.88 0.59
C ILE A 76 -2.55 12.87 2.07
N CYS A 77 -2.18 11.85 2.83
CA CYS A 77 -2.45 11.79 4.27
C CYS A 77 -1.81 12.97 5.01
N LEU A 78 -0.55 13.28 4.72
CA LEU A 78 0.18 14.41 5.31
C LEU A 78 -0.47 15.75 4.95
N ALA A 79 -0.83 15.95 3.69
CA ALA A 79 -1.51 17.17 3.23
C ALA A 79 -2.88 17.35 3.92
N SER A 80 -3.62 16.25 4.10
CA SER A 80 -4.92 16.25 4.79
C SER A 80 -4.77 16.56 6.28
N ALA A 81 -3.76 15.99 6.95
CA ALA A 81 -3.45 16.28 8.34
C ALA A 81 -3.06 17.76 8.54
N ARG A 82 -2.28 18.33 7.61
CA ARG A 82 -1.92 19.75 7.62
C ARG A 82 -3.14 20.67 7.50
N LYS A 83 -4.07 20.37 6.58
CA LYS A 83 -5.31 21.16 6.43
C LYS A 83 -6.20 21.09 7.66
N LYS A 84 -6.23 19.95 8.36
CA LYS A 84 -7.05 19.77 9.56
C LYS A 84 -6.53 20.61 10.74
N GLN A 85 -5.21 20.76 10.89
CA GLN A 85 -4.62 21.65 11.90
C GLN A 85 -4.87 23.15 11.65
N GLY A 86 -5.15 23.56 10.41
CA GLY A 86 -5.37 24.97 10.06
C GLY A 86 -6.81 25.48 10.17
N LYS A 87 -7.78 24.63 10.56
CA LYS A 87 -9.21 25.00 10.65
C LYS A 87 -9.71 25.18 12.10
N ASP A 88 -8.84 24.98 13.07
CA ASP A 88 -9.11 25.13 14.51
C ASP A 88 -8.28 26.29 15.12
N ALA A 89 -8.08 27.38 14.37
CA ALA A 89 -7.41 28.60 14.83
C ALA A 89 -8.25 29.85 14.55
#